data_AF-A0A3D4ELD5-F1
#
_entry.id   AF-A0A3D4ELD5-F1
#
_cell.length_a   1.000
_cell.length_b   1.000
_cell.length_c   1.000
_cell.angle_alpha   90.00
_cell.angle_beta   90.00
_cell.angle_gamma   90.00
#
_symmetry.space_group_name_H-M   'P 1'
#
loop_
_entity.id
_entity.type
_entity.pdbx_description
1 polymer ?
#
loop_
_entity_poly.entity_id
_entity_poly.type
_entity_poly.pdbx_seq_one_letter_code
_entity_poly.pdbx_strand_id
1 'polypeptide(L)' 'NTINIDITDEELAKRREKWTAPELRFQRGALYKYAKTVSSASKGCVTDEM' A
#
# COMPACT_ATOMS: atom_id res chain seq x y z
N ASN A 1 16.81 14.89 1.28
CA ASN A 1 16.49 13.57 0.72
C ASN A 1 15.13 13.64 0.04
N THR A 2 15.10 13.82 -1.27
CA THR A 2 13.88 13.96 -2.07
C THR A 2 13.92 12.92 -3.18
N ILE A 3 12.83 12.19 -3.37
CA ILE A 3 12.66 11.25 -4.48
C ILE A 3 11.56 11.82 -5.37
N ASN A 4 11.92 12.27 -6.56
CA ASN A 4 10.99 12.79 -7.55
C ASN A 4 10.81 11.78 -8.69
N ILE A 5 9.64 11.80 -9.30
CA ILE A 5 9.31 10.96 -10.46
C ILE A 5 9.05 11.90 -11.64
N ASP A 6 9.67 11.61 -12.78
CA ASP A 6 9.59 12.44 -13.99
C ASP A 6 8.33 12.12 -14.82
N ILE A 7 7.16 12.36 -14.22
CA ILE A 7 5.85 12.24 -14.86
C ILE A 7 4.97 13.41 -14.43
N THR A 8 4.06 13.83 -15.30
CA THR A 8 3.10 14.89 -14.97
C THR A 8 2.05 14.40 -13.97
N ASP A 9 1.54 15.30 -13.13
CA ASP A 9 0.51 14.99 -12.14
C ASP A 9 -0.76 14.38 -12.78
N GLU A 10 -1.09 14.82 -14.00
CA GLU A 10 -2.21 14.29 -14.78
C GLU A 10 -2.03 12.81 -15.15
N GLU A 11 -0.82 12.42 -15.55
CA GLU A 11 -0.51 11.03 -15.89
C GLU A 11 -0.46 10.15 -14.63
N LEU A 12 0.05 10.70 -13.52
CA LEU A 12 0.01 10.04 -12.21
C LEU A 12 -1.44 9.78 -11.76
N ALA A 13 -2.32 10.77 -11.93
CA ALA A 13 -3.74 10.65 -11.59
C ALA A 13 -4.43 9.56 -12.43
N LYS A 14 -4.22 9.58 -13.76
CA LYS A 14 -4.75 8.55 -14.68
C LYS A 14 -4.25 7.15 -14.33
N ARG A 15 -2.98 7.00 -13.94
CA ARG A 15 -2.43 5.71 -13.51
C ARG A 15 -3.01 5.25 -12.19
N ARG A 16 -3.24 6.17 -11.25
CA ARG A 16 -3.87 5.86 -9.95
C ARG A 16 -5.31 5.40 -10.13
N GLU A 17 -6.07 6.02 -11.03
CA GLU A 17 -7.44 5.59 -11.37
C GLU A 17 -7.48 4.18 -11.98
N LYS A 18 -6.49 3.85 -12.81
CA LYS A 18 -6.36 2.52 -13.42
C LYS A 18 -5.74 1.47 -12.49
N TRP A 19 -5.20 1.88 -11.34
CA TRP A 19 -4.49 0.98 -10.46
C TRP A 19 -5.47 0.09 -9.71
N THR A 20 -5.32 -1.22 -9.90
CA THR A 20 -6.07 -2.24 -9.18
C THR A 20 -5.12 -2.96 -8.24
N ALA A 21 -5.45 -2.98 -6.94
CA ALA A 21 -4.63 -3.67 -5.95
C ALA A 21 -4.59 -5.17 -6.28
N PRO A 22 -3.40 -5.79 -6.35
CA PRO A 22 -3.28 -7.23 -6.58
C PRO A 22 -3.84 -8.01 -5.39
N GLU A 23 -4.32 -9.23 -5.65
CA GLU A 23 -4.82 -10.10 -4.60
C GLU A 23 -3.75 -10.49 -3.58
N LEU A 24 -4.17 -10.68 -2.33
CA LEU A 24 -3.30 -11.15 -1.27
C LEU A 24 -2.83 -12.59 -1.55
N ARG A 25 -1.52 -12.79 -1.57
CA ARG A 25 -0.89 -14.11 -1.77
C ARG A 25 -1.34 -15.15 -0.74
N PHE A 26 -1.68 -14.71 0.47
CA PHE A 26 -2.13 -15.58 1.55
C PHE A 26 -3.54 -15.15 1.97
N GLN A 27 -4.49 -16.07 1.85
CA GLN A 27 -5.90 -15.81 2.18
C GLN A 27 -6.29 -16.29 3.59
N ARG A 28 -5.37 -16.94 4.33
CA ARG A 28 -5.60 -17.49 5.67
C ARG A 28 -4.35 -17.42 6.55
N GLY A 29 -4.53 -17.56 7.86
CA GLY A 29 -3.43 -17.63 8.84
C GLY A 29 -2.90 -16.27 9.30
N ALA A 30 -1.78 -16.28 10.00
CA ALA A 30 -1.19 -15.08 10.62
C ALA A 30 -0.84 -13.99 9.59
N LEU A 31 -0.37 -14.37 8.40
CA LEU A 31 -0.02 -13.43 7.33
C LEU A 31 -1.24 -12.70 6.76
N TYR A 32 -2.40 -13.37 6.71
CA TYR A 32 -3.64 -12.72 6.30
C TYR A 32 -4.12 -11.69 7.33
N LYS A 33 -3.99 -12.02 8.63
CA LYS A 33 -4.28 -11.07 9.70
C LYS A 33 -3.35 -9.86 9.60
N TYR A 34 -2.04 -10.10 9.50
CA TYR A 34 -1.04 -9.03 9.39
C TYR A 34 -1.28 -8.12 8.19
N ALA A 35 -1.52 -8.69 7.01
CA ALA A 35 -1.78 -7.91 5.79
C ALA A 35 -3.01 -6.99 5.90
N LYS A 36 -3.95 -7.31 6.79
CA LYS A 36 -5.14 -6.50 7.05
C LYS A 36 -4.98 -5.48 8.17
N THR A 37 -4.11 -5.74 9.14
CA THR A 37 -4.01 -4.95 10.38
C THR A 37 -2.77 -4.07 10.43
N VAL A 38 -1.77 -4.32 9.60
CA VAL A 38 -0.50 -3.58 9.64
C VAL A 38 -0.66 -2.13 9.14
N SER A 39 -0.07 -1.19 9.86
CA SER A 39 0.03 0.22 9.46
C SER A 39 1.23 0.47 8.54
N SER A 40 1.33 1.69 7.97
CA SER A 40 2.43 2.02 7.06
C SER A 40 3.79 1.99 7.76
N ALA A 41 4.86 1.76 7.00
CA ALA A 41 6.23 1.79 7.54
C ALA A 41 6.58 3.12 8.22
N SER A 42 6.04 4.23 7.70
CA SER A 42 6.20 5.55 8.31
C SER A 42 5.56 5.67 9.69
N LYS A 43 4.56 4.85 10.01
CA LYS A 43 3.90 4.76 11.32
C LYS A 43 4.47 3.65 12.21
N GLY A 44 5.52 2.96 11.76
CA GLY A 44 6.19 1.91 12.54
C GLY A 44 5.61 0.50 12.39
N CYS A 45 4.82 0.22 11.34
CA CYS A 45 4.28 -1.12 11.05
C CYS A 45 3.49 -1.76 12.20
N VAL A 46 2.78 -0.95 12.98
CA VAL A 46 1.99 -1.42 14.13
C VAL A 46 0.73 -2.14 13.65
N THR A 47 0.29 -3.14 14.42
CA THR A 47 -0.86 -4.00 14.06
C THR A 47 -2.11 -3.77 14.91
N ASP A 48 -2.04 -2.85 15.89
CA ASP A 48 -3.08 -2.61 16.90
C ASP A 48 -3.82 -1.27 16.72
N GLU A 49 -3.65 -0.57 15.58
CA GLU A 49 -4.34 0.72 15.30
C GLU A 49 -5.82 0.56 14.86
N MET A 50 -6.50 -0.50 15.29
CA MET A 50 -7.89 -0.80 14.90
C MET A 50 -8.93 -0.35 15.92
#